data_AF-A0AAV3RFZ7-F1
#
_entry.id   AF-A0AAV3RFZ7-F1
#
_cell.length_a   1.000
_cell.length_b   1.000
_cell.length_c   1.000
_cell.angle_alpha   90.00
_cell.angle_beta   90.00
_cell.angle_gamma   90.00
#
_symmetry.space_group_name_H-M   'P 1'
#
loop_
_entity.id
_entity.type
_entity.pdbx_description
1 polymer ?
#
loop_
_entity_poly.entity_id
_entity_poly.type
_entity_poly.pdbx_seq_one_letter_code
_entity_poly.pdbx_strand_id
1 'polypeptide(L)'
;MSLEDYYNKLTGSFEELVRLKPAHQCSCKHCTCDVVARYATDLDKERLHQFLVGIDDELYGVVRSNLLSRLPLPSLLSRPPLDEAYTVLSQDEDSKALARDKEISSPLLVHSFSVQVATTPLADLYLDRVQRAMRTYCRQRGHDTTTCFKIHGYSDWWEEQHKKSKSATRIVPVRANVVV
;
A
#
# COMPACT_ATOMS: atom_id res chain seq x y z
N MET A 1 9.25 -10.69 28.77
CA MET A 1 7.94 -10.16 29.23
C MET A 1 7.17 -9.84 27.96
N SER A 2 5.88 -10.18 27.86
CA SER A 2 5.11 -9.86 26.65
C SER A 2 4.93 -8.35 26.50
N LEU A 3 4.64 -7.88 25.28
CA LEU A 3 4.34 -6.48 25.01
C LEU A 3 3.15 -6.00 25.87
N GLU A 4 2.11 -6.81 25.96
CA GLU A 4 0.90 -6.55 26.75
C GLU A 4 1.22 -6.45 28.25
N ASP A 5 1.96 -7.41 28.81
CA ASP A 5 2.37 -7.38 30.22
C ASP A 5 3.19 -6.13 30.54
N TYR A 6 4.10 -5.76 29.64
CA TYR A 6 4.93 -4.56 29.79
C TYR A 6 4.09 -3.29 29.79
N TYR A 7 3.19 -3.16 28.81
CA TYR A 7 2.28 -2.04 28.67
C TYR A 7 1.41 -1.87 29.93
N ASN A 8 0.77 -2.94 30.40
CA ASN A 8 -0.09 -2.90 31.58
C ASN A 8 0.69 -2.50 32.84
N LYS A 9 1.88 -3.05 33.04
CA LYS A 9 2.74 -2.72 34.18
C LYS A 9 3.17 -1.25 34.16
N LEU A 10 3.55 -0.74 32.99
CA LEU A 10 4.01 0.63 32.84
C LEU A 10 2.85 1.63 33.03
N THR A 11 1.70 1.37 32.41
CA THR A 11 0.49 2.20 32.55
C THR A 11 0.01 2.24 33.99
N GLY A 12 -0.02 1.11 34.70
CA GLY A 12 -0.35 1.09 36.13
C GLY A 12 0.60 1.94 36.98
N SER A 13 1.89 1.96 36.64
CA SER A 13 2.88 2.81 37.32
C SER A 13 2.61 4.30 37.06
N PHE A 14 2.22 4.67 35.84
CA PHE A 14 1.85 6.06 35.53
C PHE A 14 0.56 6.51 36.23
N GLU A 15 -0.44 5.64 36.33
CA GLU A 15 -1.67 5.93 37.06
C GLU A 15 -1.41 6.13 38.56
N GLU A 16 -0.54 5.31 39.15
CA GLU A 16 -0.09 5.49 40.52
C GLU A 16 0.64 6.82 40.74
N LEU A 17 1.52 7.20 39.82
CA LEU A 17 2.20 8.49 39.87
C LEU A 17 1.23 9.67 39.80
N VAL A 18 0.20 9.60 38.96
CA VAL A 18 -0.85 10.64 38.87
C VAL A 18 -1.63 10.73 40.18
N ARG A 19 -1.93 9.60 40.81
CA ARG A 19 -2.62 9.55 42.10
C ARG A 19 -1.78 10.19 43.21
N LEU A 20 -0.48 9.92 43.24
CA LEU A 20 0.44 10.44 44.26
C LEU A 20 0.78 11.93 44.03
N LYS A 21 0.88 12.36 42.77
CA LYS A 21 1.27 13.71 42.38
C LYS A 21 0.31 14.27 41.32
N PRO A 22 -0.90 14.68 41.73
CA PRO A 22 -1.85 15.30 40.81
C PRO A 22 -1.33 16.65 40.31
N ALA A 23 -1.64 16.99 39.06
CA ALA A 23 -1.27 18.27 38.47
C ALA A 23 -1.91 19.43 39.24
N HIS A 24 -1.10 20.42 39.61
CA HIS A 24 -1.61 21.63 40.25
C HIS A 24 -2.37 22.49 39.24
N GLN A 25 -3.53 23.00 39.65
CA GLN A 25 -4.33 23.92 38.84
C GLN A 25 -4.02 25.37 39.22
N CYS A 26 -4.08 26.30 38.27
CA CYS A 26 -3.96 27.72 38.61
C CYS A 26 -5.17 28.16 39.45
N SER A 27 -4.91 28.67 40.65
CA SER A 27 -5.94 29.30 41.50
C SER A 27 -6.43 30.63 40.94
N CYS A 28 -5.68 31.22 40.00
CA CYS A 28 -5.86 32.57 39.50
C CYS A 28 -7.12 32.78 38.64
N LYS A 29 -7.76 31.71 38.14
CA LYS A 29 -8.96 31.69 37.26
C LYS A 29 -8.93 32.58 35.99
N HIS A 30 -7.86 33.35 35.78
CA HIS A 30 -7.68 34.32 34.70
C HIS A 30 -6.36 34.12 33.93
N CYS A 31 -5.59 33.05 34.19
CA CYS A 31 -4.43 32.73 33.37
C CYS A 31 -4.88 32.31 31.97
N THR A 32 -4.31 32.96 30.96
CA THR A 32 -4.40 32.58 29.53
C THR A 32 -3.21 31.74 29.08
N CYS A 33 -2.34 31.38 30.02
CA CYS A 33 -1.03 30.79 29.82
C CYS A 33 -1.05 29.29 29.47
N ASP A 34 -2.20 28.63 29.57
CA ASP A 34 -2.46 27.22 29.21
C ASP A 34 -1.41 26.22 29.74
N VAL A 35 -0.84 26.52 30.90
CA VAL A 35 0.27 25.76 31.48
C VAL A 35 -0.14 24.32 31.79
N VAL A 36 -1.38 24.11 32.23
CA VAL A 36 -1.90 22.79 32.57
C VAL A 36 -1.97 21.89 31.34
N ALA A 37 -2.48 22.39 30.20
CA ALA A 37 -2.56 21.59 28.99
C ALA A 37 -1.18 21.32 28.40
N ARG A 38 -0.29 22.33 28.37
CA ARG A 38 1.11 22.14 27.94
C ARG A 38 1.82 21.08 28.78
N TYR A 39 1.67 21.15 30.10
CA TYR A 39 2.22 20.16 31.02
C TYR A 39 1.64 18.75 30.76
N ALA A 40 0.33 18.64 30.50
CA ALA A 40 -0.27 17.35 30.13
C ALA A 40 0.34 16.80 28.83
N THR A 41 0.52 17.64 27.80
CA THR A 41 1.16 17.20 26.55
C THR A 41 2.61 16.77 26.75
N ASP A 42 3.35 17.39 27.66
CA ASP A 42 4.73 17.03 27.95
C ASP A 42 4.81 15.71 28.73
N LEU A 43 3.89 15.48 29.68
CA LEU A 43 3.75 14.19 30.36
C LEU A 43 3.42 13.06 29.39
N ASP A 44 2.53 13.29 28.42
CA ASP A 44 2.17 12.27 27.44
C ASP A 44 3.34 11.92 26.52
N LYS A 45 4.17 12.91 26.13
CA LYS A 45 5.43 12.66 25.42
C LYS A 45 6.40 11.85 26.28
N GLU A 46 6.58 12.23 27.55
CA GLU A 46 7.49 11.54 28.46
C GLU A 46 7.09 10.08 28.65
N ARG A 47 5.80 9.80 28.84
CA ARG A 47 5.25 8.44 28.92
C ARG A 47 5.53 7.62 27.67
N LEU A 48 5.29 8.20 26.49
CA LEU A 48 5.60 7.54 25.22
C LEU A 48 7.08 7.22 25.11
N HIS A 49 7.97 8.19 25.40
CA HIS A 49 9.41 7.98 25.34
C HIS A 49 9.86 6.88 26.30
N GLN A 50 9.36 6.90 27.54
CA GLN A 50 9.67 5.88 28.53
C GLN A 50 9.24 4.49 28.06
N PHE A 51 8.07 4.39 27.43
CA PHE A 51 7.60 3.14 26.83
C PHE A 51 8.54 2.66 25.71
N LEU A 52 8.83 3.52 24.74
CA LEU A 52 9.69 3.18 23.59
C LEU A 52 11.15 2.86 23.97
N VAL A 53 11.64 3.35 25.10
CA VAL A 53 12.99 3.01 25.60
C VAL A 53 13.01 1.62 26.23
N GLY A 54 11.94 1.21 26.92
CA GLY A 54 11.90 -0.07 27.63
C GLY A 54 11.38 -1.26 26.82
N ILE A 55 10.95 -1.06 25.57
CA ILE A 55 10.64 -2.18 24.65
C ILE A 55 11.91 -2.83 24.11
N ASP A 56 11.79 -4.12 23.79
CA ASP A 56 12.89 -4.93 23.25
C ASP A 56 13.34 -4.42 21.86
N ASP A 57 14.61 -4.02 21.75
CA ASP A 57 15.16 -3.48 20.50
C ASP A 57 15.35 -4.54 19.42
N GLU A 58 15.63 -5.79 19.80
CA GLU A 58 15.82 -6.88 18.84
C GLU A 58 14.50 -7.24 18.16
N LEU A 59 13.39 -7.20 18.91
CA LEU A 59 12.06 -7.55 18.40
C LEU A 59 11.35 -6.37 17.71
N TYR A 60 11.47 -5.15 18.27
CA TYR A 60 10.67 -3.99 17.87
C TYR A 60 11.48 -2.84 17.28
N GLY A 61 12.81 -2.95 17.13
CA GLY A 61 13.68 -1.83 16.75
C GLY A 61 13.29 -1.12 15.45
N VAL A 62 12.79 -1.85 14.44
CA VAL A 62 12.30 -1.28 13.17
C VAL A 62 11.04 -0.44 13.38
N VAL A 63 10.04 -0.97 14.09
CA VAL A 63 8.78 -0.27 14.37
C VAL A 63 9.02 0.93 15.28
N ARG A 64 9.89 0.77 16.28
CA ARG A 64 10.35 1.86 17.15
C ARG A 64 10.97 3.00 16.36
N SER A 65 11.91 2.69 15.45
CA SER A 65 12.55 3.70 14.59
C SER A 65 11.54 4.41 13.70
N ASN A 66 10.56 3.66 13.17
CA ASN A 66 9.50 4.20 12.37
C ASN A 66 8.57 5.14 13.18
N LEU A 67 8.16 4.74 14.38
CA LEU A 67 7.39 5.56 15.31
C LEU A 67 8.13 6.86 15.66
N LEU A 68 9.43 6.78 15.94
CA LEU A 68 10.29 7.94 16.20
C LEU A 68 10.40 8.88 14.99
N SER A 69 10.44 8.34 13.78
CA SER A 69 10.49 9.14 12.54
C SER A 69 9.18 9.86 12.22
N ARG A 70 8.06 9.41 12.79
CA ARG A 70 6.72 10.01 12.64
C ARG A 70 6.39 11.00 13.75
N LEU A 71 7.28 11.19 14.74
CA LEU A 71 7.11 12.17 15.81
C LEU A 71 7.42 13.60 15.30
N PRO A 72 6.59 14.60 15.60
CA PRO A 72 5.52 14.58 16.59
C PRO A 72 4.28 13.84 16.10
N LEU A 73 3.82 12.82 16.87
CA LEU A 73 2.50 12.25 16.66
C LEU A 73 1.52 13.42 16.62
N PRO A 74 0.65 13.53 15.60
CA PRO A 74 -0.23 14.67 15.49
C PRO A 74 -0.96 14.83 16.81
N SER A 75 -0.72 15.94 17.52
CA SER A 75 -1.32 16.29 18.83
C SER A 75 -2.84 16.51 18.75
N LEU A 76 -3.45 16.08 17.65
CA LEU A 76 -4.83 16.22 17.23
C LEU A 76 -5.56 14.87 17.21
N LEU A 77 -4.88 13.76 17.51
CA LEU A 77 -5.54 12.47 17.68
C LEU A 77 -6.19 12.42 19.07
N SER A 78 -7.45 12.04 19.11
CA SER A 78 -8.31 11.93 20.30
C SER A 78 -7.87 10.86 21.31
N ARG A 79 -6.65 10.32 21.18
CA ARG A 79 -6.13 9.19 21.93
C ARG A 79 -4.71 9.50 22.44
N PRO A 80 -4.33 9.05 23.66
CA PRO A 80 -2.99 9.22 24.18
C PRO A 80 -1.92 8.64 23.24
N PRO A 81 -0.77 9.31 23.07
CA PRO A 81 0.29 8.86 22.16
C PRO A 81 0.87 7.48 22.55
N LEU A 82 0.82 7.13 23.83
CA LEU A 82 1.25 5.83 24.35
C LEU A 82 0.40 4.68 23.78
N ASP A 83 -0.93 4.82 23.81
CA ASP A 83 -1.88 3.80 23.35
C ASP A 83 -1.75 3.56 21.84
N GLU A 84 -1.44 4.63 21.09
CA GLU A 84 -1.16 4.53 19.66
C GLU A 84 0.09 3.72 19.38
N ALA A 85 1.19 4.01 20.09
CA ALA A 85 2.42 3.25 19.96
C ALA A 85 2.22 1.77 20.31
N TYR A 86 1.46 1.47 21.38
CA TYR A 86 1.09 0.10 21.73
C TYR A 86 0.33 -0.60 20.61
N THR A 87 -0.67 0.07 20.02
CA THR A 87 -1.48 -0.49 18.93
C THR A 87 -0.63 -0.80 17.71
N VAL A 88 0.27 0.10 17.32
CA VAL A 88 1.16 -0.11 16.17
C VAL A 88 2.10 -1.29 16.41
N LEU A 89 2.63 -1.42 17.63
CA LEU A 89 3.50 -2.55 17.99
C LEU A 89 2.73 -3.87 18.01
N SER A 90 1.54 -3.91 18.60
CA SER A 90 0.68 -5.10 18.63
C SER A 90 0.29 -5.54 17.20
N GLN A 91 -0.05 -4.60 16.32
CA GLN A 91 -0.33 -4.90 14.91
C GLN A 91 0.89 -5.46 14.17
N ASP A 92 2.10 -5.01 14.50
CA ASP A 92 3.32 -5.56 13.94
C ASP A 92 3.58 -7.00 14.43
N GLU A 93 3.30 -7.31 15.70
CA GLU A 93 3.37 -8.68 16.23
C GLU A 93 2.41 -9.62 15.49
N ASP A 94 1.15 -9.21 15.35
CA ASP A 94 0.14 -9.96 14.62
C ASP A 94 0.55 -10.17 13.16
N SER A 95 1.08 -9.13 12.51
CA SER A 95 1.55 -9.20 11.12
C SER A 95 2.73 -10.17 10.95
N LYS A 96 3.67 -10.17 11.90
CA LYS A 96 4.79 -11.10 11.93
C LYS A 96 4.35 -12.53 12.21
N ALA A 97 3.36 -12.73 13.08
CA ALA A 97 2.78 -14.05 13.33
C ALA A 97 2.14 -14.63 12.07
N LEU A 98 1.32 -13.85 11.37
CA LEU A 98 0.70 -14.25 10.10
C LEU A 98 1.71 -14.55 9.00
N ALA A 99 2.81 -13.79 8.93
CA ALA A 99 3.88 -14.04 7.97
C ALA A 99 4.59 -15.39 8.23
N ARG A 100 4.85 -15.72 9.50
CA ARG A 100 5.46 -17.00 9.91
C ARG A 100 4.56 -18.20 9.60
N ASP A 101 3.25 -18.07 9.83
CA ASP A 101 2.29 -19.13 9.51
C ASP A 101 2.20 -19.39 8.00
N LYS A 102 2.45 -18.35 7.19
CA LYS A 102 2.43 -18.43 5.72
C LYS A 102 3.69 -19.07 5.14
N GLU A 103 4.85 -18.93 5.79
CA GLU A 103 6.09 -19.62 5.39
C GLU A 103 5.98 -21.15 5.55
N ILE A 104 5.13 -21.63 6.46
CA ILE A 104 4.86 -23.06 6.66
C ILE A 104 3.87 -23.59 5.60
N SER A 105 3.07 -22.72 4.98
CA SER A 105 2.08 -23.06 3.94
C SER A 105 2.36 -22.36 2.61
N SER A 106 3.40 -22.82 1.90
CA SER A 106 3.68 -22.59 0.47
C SER A 106 4.09 -21.15 0.02
N PRO A 107 5.14 -21.01 -0.82
CA PRO A 107 5.74 -19.72 -1.20
C PRO A 107 5.08 -19.04 -2.41
N LEU A 108 3.79 -19.31 -2.68
CA LEU A 108 3.09 -18.76 -3.84
C LEU A 108 1.71 -18.31 -3.37
N LEU A 109 1.53 -16.99 -3.17
CA LEU A 109 0.28 -16.21 -3.12
C LEU A 109 0.37 -15.13 -2.05
N VAL A 110 1.12 -14.08 -2.35
CA VAL A 110 1.08 -12.81 -1.62
C VAL A 110 0.45 -11.77 -2.55
N HIS A 111 -0.64 -11.16 -2.06
CA HIS A 111 -1.46 -10.06 -2.60
C HIS A 111 -2.72 -10.43 -3.41
N SER A 112 -3.87 -10.49 -2.73
CA SER A 112 -4.99 -9.56 -3.00
C SER A 112 -6.09 -9.70 -1.94
N PHE A 113 -6.57 -8.57 -1.41
CA PHE A 113 -7.82 -8.50 -0.66
C PHE A 113 -8.97 -8.62 -1.69
N SER A 114 -9.69 -9.73 -1.73
CA SER A 114 -10.84 -9.89 -2.63
C SER A 114 -12.04 -10.47 -1.91
N VAL A 115 -13.11 -9.68 -1.88
CA VAL A 115 -14.47 -10.10 -1.53
C VAL A 115 -14.86 -11.26 -2.45
N GLN A 116 -15.28 -12.38 -1.86
CA GLN A 116 -15.67 -13.57 -2.60
C GLN A 116 -17.00 -13.31 -3.34
N VAL A 117 -16.92 -12.94 -4.62
CA VAL A 117 -18.04 -13.06 -5.55
C VAL A 117 -17.92 -14.43 -6.23
N ALA A 118 -18.98 -15.22 -6.14
CA ALA A 118 -19.08 -16.58 -6.66
C ALA A 118 -18.47 -16.70 -8.07
N THR A 119 -17.49 -17.60 -8.19
CA THR A 119 -16.76 -17.91 -9.41
C THR A 119 -17.66 -18.69 -10.37
N THR A 120 -18.43 -17.98 -11.19
CA THR A 120 -18.61 -18.41 -12.59
C THR A 120 -17.46 -17.78 -13.41
N PRO A 121 -16.86 -18.48 -14.39
CA PRO A 121 -15.71 -17.95 -15.12
C PRO A 121 -16.16 -16.80 -16.04
N LEU A 122 -16.18 -15.59 -15.46
CA LEU A 122 -16.46 -14.31 -16.11
C LEU A 122 -15.53 -14.02 -17.29
N ALA A 123 -14.34 -14.64 -17.31
CA ALA A 123 -13.35 -14.48 -18.37
C ALA A 123 -13.87 -15.01 -19.73
N ASP A 124 -14.55 -16.16 -19.76
CA ASP A 124 -15.05 -16.75 -21.01
C ASP A 124 -16.22 -15.96 -21.60
N LEU A 125 -17.12 -15.45 -20.76
CA LEU A 125 -18.24 -14.62 -21.20
C LEU A 125 -17.78 -13.23 -21.68
N TYR A 126 -16.73 -12.66 -21.08
CA TYR A 126 -16.14 -11.40 -21.51
C TYR A 126 -15.44 -11.53 -22.86
N LEU A 127 -14.60 -12.56 -23.04
CA LEU A 127 -13.87 -12.80 -24.29
C LEU A 127 -14.85 -13.05 -25.46
N ASP A 128 -15.92 -13.82 -25.23
CA ASP A 128 -16.91 -14.13 -26.26
C ASP A 128 -17.75 -12.88 -26.64
N ARG A 129 -18.06 -12.01 -25.68
CA ARG A 129 -18.76 -10.74 -25.95
C ARG A 129 -17.90 -9.78 -26.77
N VAL A 130 -16.62 -9.64 -26.44
CA VAL A 130 -15.66 -8.81 -27.17
C VAL A 130 -15.44 -9.37 -28.58
N GLN A 131 -15.29 -10.69 -28.72
CA GLN A 131 -15.14 -11.34 -30.03
C GLN A 131 -16.38 -11.21 -30.92
N ARG A 132 -17.59 -11.29 -30.34
CA ARG A 132 -18.84 -11.05 -31.09
C ARG A 132 -19.01 -9.60 -31.50
N ALA A 133 -18.70 -8.64 -30.63
CA ALA A 133 -18.74 -7.21 -30.97
C ALA A 133 -17.74 -6.86 -32.09
N MET A 134 -16.56 -7.51 -32.10
CA MET A 134 -15.50 -7.22 -33.09
C MET A 134 -15.79 -7.79 -34.50
N ARG A 135 -16.51 -8.92 -34.60
CA ARG A 135 -16.97 -9.48 -35.89
C ARG A 135 -17.87 -8.51 -36.66
N THR A 136 -18.59 -7.64 -35.96
CA THR A 136 -19.55 -6.71 -36.55
C THR A 136 -18.86 -5.53 -37.26
N TYR A 137 -17.72 -5.06 -36.75
CA TYR A 137 -17.09 -3.81 -37.22
C TYR A 137 -15.81 -4.00 -38.04
N CYS A 138 -14.91 -4.91 -37.66
CA CYS A 138 -13.54 -4.94 -38.20
C CYS A 138 -13.16 -6.29 -38.83
N ARG A 139 -13.82 -7.39 -38.44
CA ARG A 139 -13.51 -8.78 -38.85
C ARG A 139 -12.06 -9.26 -38.61
N GLN A 140 -11.17 -8.43 -38.08
CA GLN A 140 -9.83 -8.83 -37.63
C GLN A 140 -9.80 -9.03 -36.11
N ARG A 141 -8.99 -10.00 -35.66
CA ARG A 141 -8.83 -10.34 -34.23
C ARG A 141 -7.58 -9.68 -33.67
N GLY A 142 -7.53 -9.52 -32.35
CA GLY A 142 -6.32 -9.10 -31.63
C GLY A 142 -6.31 -7.66 -31.12
N HIS A 143 -7.43 -6.94 -31.21
CA HIS A 143 -7.58 -5.62 -30.62
C HIS A 143 -9.05 -5.35 -30.27
N ASP A 144 -9.30 -4.45 -29.33
CA ASP A 144 -10.66 -4.09 -28.89
C ASP A 144 -11.24 -2.97 -29.75
N THR A 145 -12.55 -2.75 -29.67
CA THR A 145 -13.25 -1.69 -30.43
C THR A 145 -12.69 -0.29 -30.15
N THR A 146 -12.15 -0.05 -28.95
CA THR A 146 -11.50 1.19 -28.51
C THR A 146 -10.11 1.42 -29.14
N THR A 147 -9.52 0.39 -29.74
CA THR A 147 -8.18 0.42 -30.34
C THR A 147 -8.20 0.07 -31.82
N CYS A 148 -9.40 0.03 -32.42
CA CYS A 148 -9.59 -0.34 -33.82
C CYS A 148 -9.29 0.82 -34.75
N PHE A 149 -8.18 0.74 -35.47
CA PHE A 149 -7.77 1.73 -36.47
C PHE A 149 -8.81 1.90 -37.60
N LYS A 150 -9.63 0.88 -37.87
CA LYS A 150 -10.72 0.99 -38.84
C LYS A 150 -11.91 1.83 -38.34
N ILE A 151 -12.08 1.93 -37.02
CA ILE A 151 -13.11 2.76 -36.37
C ILE A 151 -12.57 4.17 -36.07
N HIS A 152 -11.35 4.26 -35.54
CA HIS A 152 -10.75 5.51 -35.10
C HIS A 152 -10.02 6.28 -36.22
N GLY A 153 -9.88 5.68 -37.41
CA GLY A 153 -9.12 6.24 -38.52
C GLY A 153 -7.63 5.93 -38.40
N TYR A 154 -6.95 5.92 -39.55
CA TYR A 154 -5.50 5.75 -39.60
C TYR A 154 -4.85 7.13 -39.46
N SER A 155 -3.94 7.27 -38.50
CA SER A 155 -3.17 8.51 -38.29
C SER A 155 -2.22 8.79 -39.46
N ASP A 156 -1.84 10.04 -39.67
CA ASP A 156 -1.01 10.50 -40.79
C ASP A 156 0.32 9.72 -40.98
N TRP A 157 0.92 9.24 -39.88
CA TRP A 157 2.13 8.41 -39.92
C TRP A 157 1.94 7.04 -40.60
N TRP A 158 0.72 6.50 -40.61
CA TRP A 158 0.40 5.22 -41.25
C TRP A 158 0.38 5.33 -42.79
N GLU A 159 -0.04 6.47 -43.33
CA GLU A 159 -0.05 6.71 -44.78
C GLU A 159 1.36 6.91 -45.38
N GLU A 160 2.29 7.47 -44.60
CA GLU A 160 3.67 7.71 -45.04
C GLU A 160 4.46 6.41 -45.25
N GLN A 161 4.16 5.36 -44.49
CA GLN A 161 4.81 4.04 -44.62
C GLN A 161 4.33 3.30 -45.88
N HIS A 162 3.07 3.47 -46.28
CA HIS A 162 2.49 2.75 -47.43
C HIS A 162 2.70 3.43 -48.79
N LYS A 163 3.09 4.71 -48.85
CA LYS A 163 3.47 5.39 -50.11
C LYS A 163 4.84 4.94 -50.67
N LYS A 164 5.70 4.31 -49.87
CA LYS A 164 7.05 3.87 -50.31
C LYS A 164 7.08 2.56 -51.12
N SER A 165 5.96 1.86 -51.30
CA SER A 165 5.91 0.55 -52.00
C SER A 165 5.53 0.62 -53.50
N LYS A 166 5.65 1.78 -54.16
CA LYS A 166 5.48 1.90 -55.62
C LYS A 166 6.68 2.58 -56.28
N SER A 167 7.85 1.96 -56.23
CA SER A 167 8.94 2.28 -57.15
C SER A 167 9.98 1.17 -57.15
N ALA A 168 10.16 0.57 -58.34
CA ALA A 168 11.32 -0.18 -58.80
C ALA A 168 11.74 -1.44 -58.02
N THR A 169 11.54 -2.61 -58.64
CA THR A 169 12.69 -3.45 -59.02
C THR A 169 12.32 -4.25 -60.27
N ARG A 170 12.97 -3.87 -61.38
CA ARG A 170 13.00 -4.58 -62.66
C ARG A 170 14.05 -5.68 -62.50
N ILE A 171 13.67 -6.96 -62.52
CA ILE A 171 14.62 -8.08 -62.52
C ILE A 171 14.48 -8.82 -63.84
N VAL A 172 15.58 -8.82 -64.61
CA VAL A 172 15.79 -9.54 -65.86
C VAL A 172 16.12 -11.00 -65.52
N PRO A 173 15.56 -12.02 -66.19
CA PRO A 173 15.92 -13.40 -65.92
C PRO A 173 17.25 -13.76 -66.63
N VAL A 174 18.20 -14.30 -65.85
CA VAL A 174 19.44 -14.91 -66.36
C VAL A 174 19.13 -16.35 -66.81
N ARG A 175 19.44 -16.63 -68.07
CA ARG A 175 19.43 -17.97 -68.66
C ARG A 175 20.57 -18.82 -68.09
N ALA A 176 20.30 -20.08 -67.79
CA ALA A 176 21.30 -21.14 -67.79
C ALA A 176 20.79 -22.29 -68.66
N ASN A 177 21.60 -22.67 -69.65
CA ASN A 177 21.37 -23.73 -70.63
C ASN A 177 21.90 -25.08 -70.11
N VAL A 178 21.07 -26.12 -70.29
CA VAL A 178 21.30 -27.44 -70.95
C VAL A 178 22.40 -28.39 -70.47
N VAL A 179 22.08 -29.69 -70.68
CA VAL A 179 22.89 -30.91 -70.90
C VAL A 179 22.63 -31.90 -69.75
N VAL A 180 22.02 -33.08 -69.93
CA VAL A 180 22.06 -34.10 -71.01
C VAL A 180 20.66 -34.57 -71.39
#